data_AF-A0A958TJS5-F1
#
_entry.id   AF-A0A958TJS5-F1
#
_cell.length_a   1.000
_cell.length_b   1.000
_cell.length_c   1.000
_cell.angle_alpha   90.00
_cell.angle_beta   90.00
_cell.angle_gamma   90.00
#
_symmetry.space_group_name_H-M   'P 1'
#
loop_
_entity.id
_entity.type
_entity.pdbx_description
1 polymer ?
#
loop_
_entity_poly.entity_id
_entity_poly.type
_entity_poly.pdbx_seq_one_letter_code
_entity_poly.pdbx_strand_id
1 'polypeptide(L)'
;MFSAKKRLDRAYKNAKVIYFDNSSKFILFSDCHRGDNSFADDFANNRNIYFHALKHYYSEGFSYCEVGDGDELWENLSFTPILEAHKNVYMLMKLFHEQNRLHMIWGNHDMVYRDPKYVEKHLSTYFDEKLGEEVELFCDIKYHEGIIIKHTETQQELFLTHGHQADWWNYTFWKWSRFLVRVLWKPLNVMGISDPTQPAKNYKELIKVERRTKKWITENNNLITIVGHTHRPRFPEPGDIAFFNDG
;
A
#
# COMPACT_ATOMS: atom_id res chain seq x y z
N MET A 1 9.33 -15.79 -16.07
CA MET A 1 8.42 -15.20 -15.04
C MET A 1 8.66 -13.69 -14.95
N PHE A 2 8.84 -13.02 -16.10
CA PHE A 2 9.55 -11.73 -16.17
C PHE A 2 8.74 -10.56 -16.75
N SER A 3 7.55 -10.82 -17.30
CA SER A 3 6.73 -9.75 -17.86
C SER A 3 5.78 -9.16 -16.81
N ALA A 4 5.58 -7.83 -16.87
CA ALA A 4 4.59 -7.12 -16.07
C ALA A 4 3.20 -7.78 -16.18
N LYS A 5 2.80 -8.17 -17.40
CA LYS A 5 1.56 -8.92 -17.65
C LYS A 5 1.42 -10.15 -16.75
N LYS A 6 2.44 -11.01 -16.65
CA LYS A 6 2.35 -12.24 -15.85
C LYS A 6 2.16 -11.94 -14.34
N ARG A 7 2.74 -10.85 -13.84
CA ARG A 7 2.60 -10.44 -12.43
C ARG A 7 1.23 -9.85 -12.16
N LEU A 8 0.74 -8.98 -13.04
CA LEU A 8 -0.62 -8.44 -12.96
C LEU A 8 -1.67 -9.54 -13.12
N ASP A 9 -1.51 -10.47 -14.08
CA ASP A 9 -2.38 -11.64 -14.24
C ASP A 9 -2.41 -12.49 -12.95
N ARG A 10 -1.26 -12.65 -12.28
CA ARG A 10 -1.17 -13.40 -11.03
C ARG A 10 -1.84 -12.66 -9.87
N ALA A 11 -1.59 -11.36 -9.75
CA ALA A 11 -2.17 -10.51 -8.72
C ALA A 11 -3.70 -10.54 -8.83
N TYR A 12 -4.24 -10.37 -10.04
CA TYR A 12 -5.66 -10.43 -10.33
C TYR A 12 -6.27 -11.81 -10.03
N LYS A 13 -5.66 -12.90 -10.53
CA LYS A 13 -6.20 -14.27 -10.34
C LYS A 13 -6.23 -14.72 -8.88
N ASN A 14 -5.30 -14.23 -8.05
CA ASN A 14 -5.22 -14.58 -6.63
C ASN A 14 -5.79 -13.48 -5.73
N ALA A 15 -6.45 -12.46 -6.30
CA ALA A 15 -6.95 -11.34 -5.54
C ALA A 15 -8.03 -11.79 -4.56
N LYS A 16 -8.04 -11.20 -3.36
CA LYS A 16 -9.18 -11.35 -2.44
C LYS A 16 -10.38 -10.64 -3.05
N VAL A 17 -11.52 -11.32 -3.12
CA VAL A 17 -12.77 -10.70 -3.57
C VAL A 17 -13.52 -10.15 -2.36
N ILE A 18 -13.93 -8.89 -2.45
CA ILE A 18 -14.78 -8.20 -1.48
C ILE A 18 -16.03 -7.76 -2.22
N TYR A 19 -17.19 -8.21 -1.76
CA TYR A 19 -18.45 -7.86 -2.37
C TYR A 19 -18.96 -6.52 -1.83
N PHE A 20 -19.58 -5.73 -2.71
CA PHE A 20 -20.20 -4.46 -2.35
C PHE A 20 -21.55 -4.25 -3.06
N ASP A 21 -22.34 -3.34 -2.52
CA ASP A 21 -23.63 -2.89 -3.06
C ASP A 21 -23.72 -1.36 -3.11
N ASN A 22 -24.88 -0.84 -3.50
CA ASN A 22 -25.14 0.60 -3.64
C ASN A 22 -25.05 1.40 -2.32
N SER A 23 -24.99 0.74 -1.16
CA SER A 23 -24.86 1.38 0.17
C SER A 23 -23.43 1.33 0.72
N SER A 24 -22.58 0.49 0.13
CA SER A 24 -21.23 0.24 0.59
C SER A 24 -20.33 1.46 0.38
N LYS A 25 -19.45 1.72 1.34
CA LYS A 25 -18.53 2.87 1.32
C LYS A 25 -17.08 2.40 1.46
N PHE A 26 -16.19 2.87 0.58
CA PHE A 26 -14.77 2.52 0.62
C PHE A 26 -13.89 3.76 0.58
N ILE A 27 -12.77 3.69 1.30
CA ILE A 27 -11.65 4.62 1.15
C ILE A 27 -10.39 3.85 0.76
N LEU A 28 -9.63 4.46 -0.14
CA LEU A 28 -8.40 3.92 -0.69
C LEU A 28 -7.30 4.92 -0.36
N PHE A 29 -6.26 4.45 0.32
CA PHE A 29 -5.01 5.19 0.48
C PHE A 29 -3.87 4.28 0.06
N SER A 30 -2.88 4.82 -0.62
CA SER A 30 -1.64 4.16 -0.99
C SER A 30 -0.45 5.00 -0.54
N ASP A 31 0.76 4.44 -0.64
CA ASP A 31 2.01 5.20 -0.58
C ASP A 31 2.09 6.12 0.66
N CYS A 32 1.64 5.60 1.80
CA CYS A 32 1.66 6.35 3.06
C CYS A 32 3.09 6.48 3.60
N HIS A 33 3.94 5.47 3.37
CA HIS A 33 5.35 5.44 3.78
C HIS A 33 5.56 5.84 5.25
N ARG A 34 4.77 5.27 6.16
CA ARG A 34 4.91 5.52 7.61
C ARG A 34 6.30 5.10 8.07
N GLY A 35 7.10 6.07 8.56
CA GLY A 35 8.44 5.84 9.09
C GLY A 35 8.52 5.90 10.61
N ASP A 36 9.73 6.16 11.12
CA ASP A 36 10.08 6.18 12.54
C ASP A 36 9.95 7.57 13.20
N ASN A 37 9.28 8.53 12.54
CA ASN A 37 9.16 9.94 12.94
C ASN A 37 10.52 10.66 13.07
N SER A 38 11.57 10.14 12.41
CA SER A 38 12.85 10.83 12.22
C SER A 38 12.76 11.86 11.08
N PHE A 39 13.86 12.59 10.83
CA PHE A 39 13.93 13.54 9.71
C PHE A 39 13.78 12.88 8.32
N ALA A 40 13.99 11.57 8.22
CA ALA A 40 13.78 10.83 6.97
C ALA A 40 12.33 10.34 6.80
N ASP A 41 11.48 10.46 7.82
CA ASP A 41 10.08 10.05 7.77
C ASP A 41 9.20 11.10 7.08
N ASP A 42 8.98 10.92 5.78
CA ASP A 42 8.13 11.80 4.98
C ASP A 42 6.65 11.79 5.44
N PHE A 43 6.17 10.69 6.04
CA PHE A 43 4.81 10.59 6.58
C PHE A 43 4.60 11.47 7.81
N ALA A 44 5.65 11.72 8.60
CA ALA A 44 5.53 12.48 9.85
C ALA A 44 4.86 13.86 9.65
N ASN A 45 5.14 14.53 8.54
CA ASN A 45 4.54 15.80 8.17
C ASN A 45 3.03 15.71 7.86
N ASN A 46 2.60 14.56 7.34
CA ASN A 46 1.22 14.30 6.92
C ASN A 46 0.41 13.50 7.95
N ARG A 47 1.03 13.01 9.04
CA ARG A 47 0.39 12.16 10.05
C ARG A 47 -0.93 12.73 10.57
N ASN A 48 -0.96 14.02 10.88
CA ASN A 48 -2.16 14.64 11.47
C ASN A 48 -3.32 14.69 10.47
N ILE A 49 -3.08 15.13 9.22
CA ILE A 49 -4.13 15.19 8.20
C ILE A 49 -4.62 13.78 7.85
N TYR A 50 -3.72 12.82 7.71
CA TYR A 50 -4.04 11.42 7.49
C TYR A 50 -4.92 10.87 8.64
N PHE A 51 -4.50 11.06 9.89
CA PHE A 51 -5.23 10.55 11.06
C PHE A 51 -6.64 11.14 11.15
N HIS A 52 -6.79 12.45 10.93
CA HIS A 52 -8.09 13.10 10.94
C HIS A 52 -9.01 12.61 9.81
N ALA A 53 -8.48 12.46 8.59
CA ALA A 53 -9.23 11.92 7.47
C ALA A 53 -9.67 10.47 7.74
N LEU A 54 -8.73 9.60 8.14
CA LEU A 54 -9.04 8.20 8.44
C LEU A 54 -10.06 8.07 9.57
N LYS A 55 -9.97 8.92 10.60
CA LYS A 55 -10.93 8.93 11.72
C LYS A 55 -12.33 9.33 11.27
N HIS A 56 -12.43 10.32 10.39
CA HIS A 56 -13.72 10.70 9.80
C HIS A 56 -14.34 9.55 9.00
N TYR A 57 -13.57 8.90 8.13
CA TYR A 57 -14.06 7.76 7.36
C TYR A 57 -14.44 6.57 8.25
N TYR A 58 -13.69 6.34 9.32
CA TYR A 58 -14.04 5.34 10.32
C TYR A 58 -15.44 5.61 10.91
N SER A 59 -15.69 6.84 11.36
CA SER A 59 -16.97 7.25 11.95
C SER A 59 -18.13 7.22 10.97
N GLU A 60 -17.87 7.45 9.69
CA GLU A 60 -18.89 7.45 8.63
C GLU A 60 -19.19 6.04 8.06
N GLY A 61 -18.58 5.00 8.64
CA GLY A 61 -18.85 3.60 8.31
C GLY A 61 -18.14 3.07 7.06
N PHE A 62 -17.04 3.69 6.63
CA PHE A 62 -16.28 3.24 5.46
C PHE A 62 -15.48 1.96 5.74
N SER A 63 -15.25 1.14 4.71
CA SER A 63 -14.20 0.14 4.69
C SER A 63 -12.90 0.75 4.16
N TYR A 64 -11.77 0.43 4.78
CA TYR A 64 -10.46 0.91 4.41
C TYR A 64 -9.69 -0.14 3.62
N CYS A 65 -9.34 0.18 2.38
CA CYS A 65 -8.32 -0.55 1.63
C CYS A 65 -7.02 0.26 1.58
N GLU A 66 -5.95 -0.27 2.14
CA GLU A 66 -4.60 0.28 1.96
C GLU A 66 -3.95 -0.37 0.74
N VAL A 67 -3.68 0.42 -0.30
CA VAL A 67 -3.24 -0.03 -1.63
C VAL A 67 -1.72 -0.10 -1.72
N GLY A 68 -1.06 -0.62 -0.67
CA GLY A 68 0.38 -0.86 -0.62
C GLY A 68 1.24 0.35 -0.24
N ASP A 69 2.50 0.05 0.08
CA ASP A 69 3.51 0.97 0.59
C ASP A 69 2.99 1.80 1.77
N GLY A 70 2.33 1.09 2.70
CA GLY A 70 1.82 1.68 3.93
C GLY A 70 2.94 2.03 4.89
N ASP A 71 3.88 1.10 5.06
CA ASP A 71 5.00 1.21 6.01
C ASP A 71 6.35 1.29 5.29
N GLU A 72 7.21 2.19 5.74
CA GLU A 72 8.52 2.46 5.11
C GLU A 72 9.60 1.49 5.61
N LEU A 73 9.47 0.20 5.27
CA LEU A 73 10.40 -0.85 5.70
C LEU A 73 11.68 -0.95 4.85
N TRP A 74 11.84 -0.10 3.84
CA TRP A 74 13.13 0.02 3.17
C TRP A 74 14.09 0.85 4.02
N GLU A 75 13.63 1.96 4.58
CA GLU A 75 14.42 2.79 5.47
C GLU A 75 14.48 2.27 6.92
N ASN A 76 13.43 1.59 7.39
CA ASN A 76 13.31 1.14 8.78
C ASN A 76 13.60 -0.35 8.92
N LEU A 77 14.36 -0.73 9.97
CA LEU A 77 14.81 -2.10 10.19
C LEU A 77 13.67 -3.09 10.49
N SER A 78 12.64 -2.61 11.19
CA SER A 78 11.51 -3.37 11.69
C SER A 78 10.26 -2.48 11.80
N PHE A 79 9.12 -3.11 12.03
CA PHE A 79 7.83 -2.44 12.24
C PHE A 79 7.75 -1.69 13.58
N THR A 80 8.42 -2.18 14.63
CA THR A 80 8.27 -1.64 16.00
C THR A 80 8.50 -0.12 16.12
N PRO A 81 9.58 0.47 15.57
CA PRO A 81 9.77 1.93 15.63
C PRO A 81 8.67 2.71 14.89
N ILE A 82 8.12 2.14 13.81
CA ILE A 82 7.03 2.75 13.04
C ILE A 82 5.74 2.75 13.87
N LEU A 83 5.44 1.62 14.52
CA LEU A 83 4.31 1.49 15.44
C LEU A 83 4.41 2.49 16.60
N GLU A 84 5.58 2.60 17.22
CA GLU A 84 5.82 3.53 18.33
C GLU A 84 5.64 4.99 17.90
N ALA A 85 6.20 5.35 16.75
CA ALA A 85 6.12 6.68 16.16
C ALA A 85 4.68 7.12 15.84
N HIS A 86 3.86 6.18 15.34
CA HIS A 86 2.52 6.45 14.82
C HIS A 86 1.43 5.61 15.51
N LYS A 87 1.59 5.31 16.81
CA LYS A 87 0.71 4.38 17.56
C LYS A 87 -0.76 4.73 17.43
N ASN A 88 -1.12 6.01 17.44
CA ASN A 88 -2.50 6.46 17.27
C ASN A 88 -3.12 6.05 15.92
N VAL A 89 -2.34 6.06 14.84
CA VAL A 89 -2.78 5.63 13.51
C VAL A 89 -3.06 4.13 13.51
N TYR A 90 -2.14 3.32 14.03
CA TYR A 90 -2.33 1.86 14.09
C TYR A 90 -3.47 1.46 15.02
N MET A 91 -3.68 2.17 16.14
CA MET A 91 -4.84 1.95 17.00
C MET A 91 -6.15 2.25 16.27
N LEU A 92 -6.18 3.28 15.41
CA LEU A 92 -7.36 3.55 14.58
C LEU A 92 -7.55 2.48 13.50
N MET A 93 -6.48 2.02 12.83
CA MET A 93 -6.54 0.90 11.89
C MET A 93 -7.03 -0.38 12.57
N LYS A 94 -6.62 -0.63 13.82
CA LYS A 94 -7.07 -1.79 14.62
C LYS A 94 -8.59 -1.79 14.77
N LEU A 95 -9.20 -0.62 14.97
CA LEU A 95 -10.67 -0.52 15.02
C LEU A 95 -11.35 -0.90 13.71
N PHE A 96 -10.74 -0.62 12.55
CA PHE A 96 -11.25 -1.14 11.27
C PHE A 96 -11.10 -2.66 11.19
N HIS A 97 -9.94 -3.18 11.61
CA HIS A 97 -9.63 -4.62 11.58
C HIS A 97 -10.62 -5.44 12.40
N GLU A 98 -10.87 -5.03 13.65
CA GLU A 98 -11.82 -5.68 14.56
C GLU A 98 -13.25 -5.75 14.00
N GLN A 99 -13.60 -4.85 13.07
CA GLN A 99 -14.89 -4.79 12.42
C GLN A 99 -14.88 -5.42 11.01
N ASN A 100 -13.81 -6.11 10.64
CA ASN A 100 -13.58 -6.67 9.31
C ASN A 100 -13.66 -5.63 8.16
N ARG A 101 -13.37 -4.36 8.48
CA ARG A 101 -13.37 -3.21 7.56
C ARG A 101 -11.97 -2.77 7.14
N LEU A 102 -10.92 -3.52 7.50
CA LEU A 102 -9.53 -3.25 7.08
C LEU A 102 -9.08 -4.26 6.02
N HIS A 103 -8.52 -3.76 4.92
CA HIS A 103 -8.10 -4.58 3.78
C HIS A 103 -6.73 -4.13 3.29
N MET A 104 -5.73 -5.02 3.38
CA MET A 104 -4.34 -4.64 3.16
C MET A 104 -3.79 -5.24 1.87
N ILE A 105 -3.17 -4.39 1.05
CA ILE A 105 -2.33 -4.78 -0.08
C ILE A 105 -0.88 -4.49 0.30
N TRP A 106 0.05 -5.38 -0.04
CA TRP A 106 1.49 -5.10 0.09
C TRP A 106 2.02 -4.43 -1.17
N GLY A 107 2.91 -3.46 -0.99
CA GLY A 107 3.69 -2.80 -2.02
C GLY A 107 5.14 -3.30 -2.06
N ASN A 108 6.04 -2.53 -2.65
CA ASN A 108 7.46 -2.87 -2.73
C ASN A 108 8.22 -2.49 -1.45
N HIS A 109 7.86 -1.40 -0.76
CA HIS A 109 8.51 -0.96 0.47
C HIS A 109 8.25 -1.93 1.63
N ASP A 110 7.04 -2.48 1.66
CA ASP A 110 6.58 -3.42 2.69
C ASP A 110 6.36 -4.85 2.15
N MET A 111 7.04 -5.21 1.06
CA MET A 111 6.92 -6.52 0.37
C MET A 111 7.20 -7.74 1.27
N VAL A 112 7.80 -7.55 2.45
CA VAL A 112 7.93 -8.57 3.49
C VAL A 112 6.57 -9.10 3.96
N TYR A 113 5.52 -8.28 3.93
CA TYR A 113 4.16 -8.65 4.31
C TYR A 113 3.51 -9.66 3.36
N ARG A 114 4.16 -9.97 2.22
CA ARG A 114 3.78 -11.10 1.37
C ARG A 114 3.92 -12.45 2.10
N ASP A 115 4.79 -12.56 3.09
CA ASP A 115 4.96 -13.78 3.89
C ASP A 115 4.02 -13.75 5.11
N PRO A 116 3.00 -14.62 5.17
CA PRO A 116 2.08 -14.65 6.30
C PRO A 116 2.77 -14.88 7.65
N LYS A 117 3.91 -15.60 7.68
CA LYS A 117 4.66 -15.83 8.92
C LYS A 117 5.33 -14.55 9.42
N TYR A 118 5.76 -13.68 8.50
CA TYR A 118 6.30 -12.37 8.86
C TYR A 118 5.19 -11.49 9.42
N VAL A 119 4.03 -11.46 8.77
CA VAL A 119 2.86 -10.71 9.24
C VAL A 119 2.43 -11.17 10.63
N GLU A 120 2.24 -12.47 10.84
CA GLU A 120 1.85 -13.05 12.12
C GLU A 120 2.85 -12.69 13.23
N LYS A 121 4.15 -12.80 12.94
CA LYS A 121 5.20 -12.52 13.92
C LYS A 121 5.29 -11.04 14.32
N HIS A 122 5.02 -10.14 13.39
CA HIS A 122 5.35 -8.72 13.56
C HIS A 122 4.14 -7.81 13.73
N LEU A 123 2.94 -8.24 13.31
CA LEU A 123 1.74 -7.41 13.27
C LEU A 123 0.59 -7.95 14.14
N SER A 124 0.65 -9.19 14.65
CA SER A 124 -0.43 -9.75 15.46
C SER A 124 -0.54 -9.13 16.86
N THR A 125 0.60 -8.83 17.50
CA THR A 125 0.66 -8.26 18.85
C THR A 125 1.67 -7.13 18.94
N TYR A 126 1.62 -6.39 20.04
CA TYR A 126 2.66 -5.46 20.44
C TYR A 126 2.75 -5.39 21.97
N PHE A 127 3.93 -5.05 22.48
CA PHE A 127 4.12 -4.82 23.90
C PHE A 127 3.50 -3.48 24.34
N ASP A 128 2.52 -3.50 25.24
CA ASP A 128 2.01 -2.27 25.86
C ASP A 128 2.72 -1.98 27.18
N GLU A 129 3.56 -0.94 27.18
CA GLU A 129 4.34 -0.56 28.35
C GLU A 129 3.50 -0.20 29.60
N LYS A 130 2.25 0.23 29.43
CA LYS A 130 1.38 0.60 30.56
C LYS A 130 0.82 -0.63 31.26
N LEU A 131 0.53 -1.67 30.49
CA LEU A 131 0.02 -2.94 30.99
C LEU A 131 1.16 -3.90 31.35
N GLY A 132 2.34 -3.71 30.77
CA GLY A 132 3.51 -4.57 30.97
C GLY A 132 3.37 -5.93 30.30
N GLU A 133 2.54 -6.05 29.25
CA GLU A 133 2.24 -7.30 28.57
C GLU A 133 2.10 -7.12 27.04
N GLU A 134 2.21 -8.24 26.31
CA GLU A 134 1.88 -8.31 24.89
C GLU A 134 0.37 -8.28 24.72
N VAL A 135 -0.14 -7.33 23.93
CA VAL A 135 -1.55 -7.19 23.61
C VAL A 135 -1.78 -7.29 22.11
N GLU A 136 -3.01 -7.63 21.74
CA GLU A 136 -3.39 -7.78 20.34
C GLU A 136 -3.26 -6.46 19.55
N LEU A 137 -2.75 -6.55 18.32
CA LEU A 137 -2.75 -5.48 17.33
C LEU A 137 -3.66 -5.83 16.15
N PHE A 138 -3.19 -6.71 15.26
CA PHE A 138 -3.89 -7.15 14.05
C PHE A 138 -3.91 -8.68 13.97
N CYS A 139 -4.44 -9.37 14.99
CA CYS A 139 -4.50 -10.83 14.98
C CYS A 139 -5.15 -11.35 13.69
N ASP A 140 -4.52 -12.34 13.07
CA ASP A 140 -4.96 -12.98 11.81
C ASP A 140 -5.12 -12.04 10.60
N ILE A 141 -4.54 -10.84 10.63
CA ILE A 141 -4.58 -9.94 9.46
C ILE A 141 -3.89 -10.58 8.25
N LYS A 142 -4.48 -10.36 7.08
CA LYS A 142 -3.98 -10.89 5.82
C LYS A 142 -3.70 -9.75 4.86
N TYR A 143 -2.48 -9.76 4.33
CA TYR A 143 -2.12 -8.93 3.21
C TYR A 143 -2.27 -9.71 1.90
N HIS A 144 -2.67 -9.00 0.86
CA HIS A 144 -2.91 -9.54 -0.47
C HIS A 144 -2.06 -8.83 -1.52
N GLU A 145 -1.77 -9.49 -2.64
CA GLU A 145 -1.10 -8.81 -3.77
C GLU A 145 -2.06 -7.85 -4.51
N GLY A 146 -3.34 -8.18 -4.45
CA GLY A 146 -4.42 -7.39 -5.00
C GLY A 146 -5.75 -7.80 -4.41
N ILE A 147 -6.72 -6.92 -4.59
CA ILE A 147 -8.10 -7.07 -4.14
C ILE A 147 -9.01 -6.79 -5.33
N ILE A 148 -10.10 -7.53 -5.45
CA ILE A 148 -11.19 -7.20 -6.37
C ILE A 148 -12.37 -6.77 -5.52
N ILE A 149 -12.80 -5.52 -5.67
CA ILE A 149 -14.07 -5.04 -5.12
C ILE A 149 -15.13 -5.28 -6.20
N LYS A 150 -16.11 -6.15 -5.90
CA LYS A 150 -17.06 -6.67 -6.88
C LYS A 150 -18.50 -6.36 -6.50
N HIS A 151 -19.23 -5.71 -7.40
CA HIS A 151 -20.62 -5.36 -7.16
C HIS A 151 -21.49 -6.61 -7.18
N THR A 152 -22.36 -6.78 -6.19
CA THR A 152 -23.21 -7.97 -6.03
C THR A 152 -24.20 -8.15 -7.18
N GLU A 153 -24.83 -7.07 -7.65
CA GLU A 153 -25.82 -7.11 -8.74
C GLU A 153 -25.20 -7.02 -10.13
N THR A 154 -24.50 -5.92 -10.44
CA THR A 154 -23.94 -5.67 -11.79
C THR A 154 -22.73 -6.53 -12.13
N GLN A 155 -22.14 -7.21 -11.12
CA GLN A 155 -20.89 -7.97 -11.25
C GLN A 155 -19.69 -7.11 -11.71
N GLN A 156 -19.81 -5.78 -11.68
CA GLN A 156 -18.71 -4.87 -12.00
C GLN A 156 -17.56 -5.10 -11.03
N GLU A 157 -16.36 -5.23 -11.59
CA GLU A 157 -15.14 -5.44 -10.83
C GLU A 157 -14.26 -4.19 -10.87
N LEU A 158 -13.74 -3.82 -9.71
CA LEU A 158 -12.67 -2.86 -9.53
C LEU A 158 -11.47 -3.64 -9.00
N PHE A 159 -10.36 -3.64 -9.74
CA PHE A 159 -9.14 -4.32 -9.35
C PHE A 159 -8.16 -3.35 -8.69
N LEU A 160 -7.77 -3.66 -7.46
CA LEU A 160 -6.85 -2.88 -6.65
C LEU A 160 -5.52 -3.64 -6.56
N THR A 161 -4.43 -2.98 -6.86
CA THR A 161 -3.08 -3.51 -6.66
C THR A 161 -2.09 -2.35 -6.56
N HIS A 162 -1.00 -2.48 -5.81
CA HIS A 162 -0.13 -1.33 -5.56
C HIS A 162 0.47 -0.71 -6.85
N GLY A 163 0.78 -1.50 -7.88
CA GLY A 163 1.28 -1.02 -9.18
C GLY A 163 2.74 -1.38 -9.45
N HIS A 164 3.54 -1.62 -8.39
CA HIS A 164 4.90 -2.14 -8.51
C HIS A 164 4.98 -3.49 -9.26
N GLN A 165 3.87 -4.23 -9.41
CA GLN A 165 3.77 -5.41 -10.27
C GLN A 165 4.17 -5.10 -11.74
N ALA A 166 3.96 -3.86 -12.21
CA ALA A 166 4.41 -3.39 -13.52
C ALA A 166 5.86 -2.85 -13.54
N ASP A 167 6.46 -2.66 -12.38
CA ASP A 167 7.87 -2.34 -12.18
C ASP A 167 8.69 -3.64 -12.11
N TRP A 168 9.69 -3.80 -12.98
CA TRP A 168 10.50 -5.01 -12.94
C TRP A 168 11.53 -5.01 -11.81
N TRP A 169 12.13 -3.86 -11.57
CA TRP A 169 13.23 -3.73 -10.62
C TRP A 169 12.70 -3.79 -9.19
N ASN A 170 11.71 -2.94 -8.86
CA ASN A 170 11.15 -2.87 -7.52
C ASN A 170 10.27 -4.07 -7.15
N TYR A 171 9.90 -4.89 -8.12
CA TYR A 171 9.26 -6.17 -7.85
C TYR A 171 10.27 -7.32 -7.64
N THR A 172 11.27 -7.44 -8.52
CA THR A 172 12.16 -8.63 -8.55
C THR A 172 13.36 -8.44 -7.63
N PHE A 173 13.90 -7.23 -7.58
CA PHE A 173 15.13 -6.87 -6.87
C PHE A 173 14.86 -5.94 -5.69
N TRP A 174 13.64 -5.94 -5.15
CA TRP A 174 13.25 -5.11 -4.00
C TRP A 174 14.21 -5.22 -2.81
N LYS A 175 14.80 -6.40 -2.56
CA LYS A 175 15.81 -6.57 -1.50
C LYS A 175 17.10 -5.78 -1.76
N TRP A 176 17.51 -5.65 -3.02
CA TRP A 176 18.65 -4.83 -3.43
C TRP A 176 18.30 -3.35 -3.36
N SER A 177 17.12 -2.95 -3.85
CA SER A 177 16.62 -1.57 -3.69
C SER A 177 16.59 -1.17 -2.22
N ARG A 178 15.98 -2.00 -1.36
CA ARG A 178 15.98 -1.83 0.09
C ARG A 178 17.37 -1.68 0.68
N PHE A 179 18.31 -2.54 0.27
CA PHE A 179 19.68 -2.46 0.76
C PHE A 179 20.34 -1.12 0.41
N LEU A 180 20.20 -0.66 -0.83
CA LEU A 180 20.73 0.63 -1.27
C LEU A 180 20.06 1.79 -0.52
N VAL A 181 18.73 1.77 -0.38
CA VAL A 181 18.01 2.79 0.38
C VAL A 181 18.52 2.87 1.80
N ARG A 182 18.63 1.72 2.48
CA ARG A 182 19.05 1.67 3.88
C ARG A 182 20.50 2.08 4.11
N VAL A 183 21.42 1.65 3.26
CA VAL A 183 22.87 1.78 3.50
C VAL A 183 23.45 3.02 2.83
N LEU A 184 22.85 3.49 1.74
CA LEU A 184 23.35 4.63 0.98
C LEU A 184 22.40 5.83 1.08
N TRP A 185 21.15 5.67 0.66
CA TRP A 185 20.27 6.83 0.44
C TRP A 185 19.73 7.45 1.73
N LYS A 186 19.28 6.67 2.72
CA LYS A 186 18.80 7.20 4.00
C LYS A 186 19.89 8.02 4.71
N PRO A 187 21.15 7.54 4.86
CA PRO A 187 22.23 8.35 5.44
C PRO A 187 22.51 9.64 4.66
N LEU A 188 22.47 9.59 3.32
CA LEU A 188 22.69 10.78 2.48
C LEU A 188 21.53 11.79 2.60
N ASN A 189 20.28 11.32 2.70
CA ASN A 189 19.12 12.17 2.88
C ASN A 189 19.21 12.97 4.19
N VAL A 190 19.63 12.32 5.28
CA VAL A 190 19.91 12.99 6.57
C VAL A 190 20.99 14.07 6.45
N MET A 191 21.93 13.93 5.51
CA MET A 191 22.96 14.95 5.20
C MET A 191 22.49 16.02 4.19
N GLY A 192 21.20 16.01 3.80
CA GLY A 192 20.63 16.96 2.83
C GLY A 192 20.84 16.59 1.36
N ILE A 193 21.35 15.38 1.06
CA ILE A 193 21.53 14.88 -0.30
C ILE A 193 20.36 13.97 -0.65
N SER A 194 19.45 14.46 -1.49
CA SER A 194 18.28 13.69 -1.90
C SER A 194 18.62 12.58 -2.90
N ASP A 195 17.98 11.42 -2.74
CA ASP A 195 18.11 10.29 -3.66
C ASP A 195 17.56 10.61 -5.06
N PRO A 196 18.37 10.53 -6.13
CA PRO A 196 17.95 10.77 -7.51
C PRO A 196 17.14 9.61 -8.10
N THR A 197 17.11 8.45 -7.45
CA THR A 197 16.34 7.27 -7.84
C THR A 197 14.93 7.24 -7.26
N GLN A 198 14.57 8.24 -6.45
CA GLN A 198 13.20 8.43 -5.97
C GLN A 198 12.20 8.44 -7.14
N PRO A 199 11.09 7.67 -7.03
CA PRO A 199 10.08 7.59 -8.08
C PRO A 199 9.63 8.97 -8.56
N ALA A 200 9.35 9.89 -7.62
CA ALA A 200 8.92 11.27 -7.89
C ALA A 200 9.86 12.07 -8.82
N LYS A 201 11.14 11.70 -8.93
CA LYS A 201 12.14 12.39 -9.77
C LYS A 201 12.47 11.66 -11.08
N ASN A 202 12.17 10.36 -11.18
CA ASN A 202 12.46 9.55 -12.37
C ASN A 202 11.22 9.30 -13.25
N TYR A 203 10.67 10.39 -13.79
CA TYR A 203 9.46 10.38 -14.61
C TYR A 203 9.47 9.39 -15.78
N LYS A 204 10.64 9.12 -16.39
CA LYS A 204 10.73 8.20 -17.54
C LYS A 204 10.39 6.76 -17.15
N GLU A 205 10.88 6.29 -16.01
CA GLU A 205 10.57 4.93 -15.55
C GLU A 205 9.12 4.83 -15.06
N LEU A 206 8.62 5.85 -14.34
CA LEU A 206 7.22 5.91 -13.94
C LEU A 206 6.26 5.81 -15.12
N ILE A 207 6.52 6.57 -16.20
CA ILE A 207 5.72 6.51 -17.43
C ILE A 207 5.78 5.12 -18.06
N LYS A 208 6.93 4.42 -17.99
CA LYS A 208 7.02 3.03 -18.48
C LYS A 208 6.18 2.08 -17.64
N VAL A 209 6.15 2.26 -16.31
CA VAL A 209 5.31 1.48 -15.40
C VAL A 209 3.84 1.72 -15.71
N GLU A 210 3.38 2.98 -15.74
CA GLU A 210 1.99 3.33 -16.12
C GLU A 210 1.62 2.75 -17.48
N ARG A 211 2.50 2.86 -18.49
CA ARG A 211 2.23 2.33 -19.84
C ARG A 211 2.04 0.81 -19.83
N ARG A 212 2.81 0.08 -19.01
CA ARG A 212 2.65 -1.38 -18.87
C ARG A 212 1.34 -1.73 -18.19
N THR A 213 0.95 -0.98 -17.15
CA THR A 213 -0.33 -1.16 -16.46
C THR A 213 -1.50 -0.85 -17.40
N LYS A 214 -1.49 0.30 -18.09
CA LYS A 214 -2.49 0.68 -19.08
C LYS A 214 -2.62 -0.35 -20.20
N LYS A 215 -1.50 -0.86 -20.71
CA LYS A 215 -1.50 -1.95 -21.70
C LYS A 215 -2.22 -3.20 -21.15
N TRP A 216 -1.91 -3.59 -19.91
CA TRP A 216 -2.59 -4.72 -19.27
C TRP A 216 -4.11 -4.48 -19.14
N ILE A 217 -4.53 -3.28 -18.72
CA ILE A 217 -5.95 -2.89 -18.63
C ILE A 217 -6.65 -3.05 -19.98
N THR A 218 -6.05 -2.52 -21.06
CA THR A 218 -6.64 -2.63 -22.41
C THR A 218 -6.71 -4.07 -22.91
N GLU A 219 -5.78 -4.94 -22.51
CA GLU A 219 -5.79 -6.38 -22.82
C GLU A 219 -6.80 -7.17 -21.98
N ASN A 220 -7.37 -6.57 -20.93
CA ASN A 220 -8.35 -7.19 -20.02
C ASN A 220 -9.68 -6.42 -20.04
N ASN A 221 -10.19 -6.10 -21.23
CA ASN A 221 -11.51 -5.50 -21.44
C ASN A 221 -11.72 -4.15 -20.72
N ASN A 222 -10.66 -3.34 -20.62
CA ASN A 222 -10.69 -2.06 -19.92
C ASN A 222 -11.14 -2.17 -18.45
N LEU A 223 -10.74 -3.26 -17.78
CA LEU A 223 -11.02 -3.49 -16.36
C LEU A 223 -10.57 -2.29 -15.51
N ILE A 224 -11.50 -1.73 -14.73
CA ILE A 224 -11.21 -0.64 -13.79
C ILE A 224 -10.11 -1.10 -12.85
N THR A 225 -8.98 -0.41 -12.90
CA THR A 225 -7.79 -0.77 -12.11
C THR A 225 -7.30 0.45 -11.37
N ILE A 226 -7.17 0.32 -10.05
CA ILE A 226 -6.71 1.36 -9.12
C ILE A 226 -5.35 0.93 -8.59
N VAL A 227 -4.37 1.81 -8.71
CA VAL A 227 -2.98 1.60 -8.26
C VAL A 227 -2.46 2.79 -7.47
N GLY A 228 -1.29 2.63 -6.86
CA GLY A 228 -0.44 3.69 -6.31
C GLY A 228 0.93 3.71 -7.02
N HIS A 229 2.01 3.68 -6.25
CA HIS A 229 3.42 3.45 -6.63
C HIS A 229 4.10 4.54 -7.48
N THR A 230 3.34 5.23 -8.34
CA THR A 230 3.93 6.17 -9.31
C THR A 230 3.85 7.63 -8.88
N HIS A 231 3.19 7.96 -7.77
CA HIS A 231 3.00 9.32 -7.24
C HIS A 231 2.48 10.31 -8.30
N ARG A 232 1.58 9.81 -9.15
CA ARG A 232 1.06 10.50 -10.34
C ARG A 232 -0.44 10.30 -10.38
N PRO A 233 -1.21 11.10 -9.65
CA PRO A 233 -2.65 10.89 -9.51
C PRO A 233 -3.33 10.91 -10.89
N ARG A 234 -4.25 9.97 -11.07
CA ARG A 234 -5.03 9.80 -12.30
C ARG A 234 -6.47 9.46 -11.96
N PHE A 235 -7.37 10.19 -12.58
CA PHE A 235 -8.79 9.92 -12.59
C PHE A 235 -9.24 10.03 -14.07
N PRO A 236 -9.45 8.90 -14.77
CA PRO A 236 -9.79 8.90 -16.19
C PRO A 236 -11.25 9.34 -16.40
N GLU A 237 -11.52 9.96 -17.56
CA GLU A 237 -12.88 10.29 -17.96
C GLU A 237 -13.60 9.06 -18.55
N PRO A 238 -14.94 9.01 -18.57
CA PRO A 238 -15.68 7.94 -19.24
C PRO A 238 -15.24 7.78 -20.70
N GLY A 239 -14.82 6.57 -21.07
CA GLY A 239 -14.31 6.24 -22.40
C GLY A 239 -12.78 6.15 -22.51
N ASP A 240 -12.05 6.67 -21.52
CA ASP A 240 -10.61 6.50 -21.42
C ASP A 240 -10.23 5.09 -20.93
N ILE A 241 -8.92 4.80 -20.95
CA ILE A 241 -8.37 3.63 -20.25
C ILE A 241 -8.69 3.79 -18.76
N ALA A 242 -9.35 2.79 -18.16
CA ALA A 242 -9.82 2.82 -16.78
C ALA A 242 -8.69 2.64 -15.73
N PHE A 243 -7.65 3.47 -15.85
CA PHE A 243 -6.47 3.54 -15.01
C PHE A 243 -6.62 4.65 -13.99
N PHE A 244 -6.87 4.27 -12.74
CA PHE A 244 -6.91 5.17 -11.60
C PHE A 244 -5.60 5.07 -10.84
N ASN A 245 -5.11 6.19 -10.32
CA ASN A 245 -3.96 6.22 -9.44
C ASN A 245 -4.24 7.11 -8.23
N ASP A 246 -4.24 6.52 -7.02
CA ASP A 246 -4.52 7.19 -5.73
C ASP A 246 -3.26 7.69 -5.01
N GLY A 247 -2.07 7.38 -5.54
CA GLY A 247 -0.77 7.97 -5.18
C GLY A 247 -0.12 8.70 -6.34
#